data_AF-A0A917P7C9-F1
#
_entry.id   AF-A0A917P7C9-F1
#
_cell.length_a   1.000
_cell.length_b   1.000
_cell.length_c   1.000
_cell.angle_alpha   90.00
_cell.angle_beta   90.00
_cell.angle_gamma   90.00
#
_symmetry.space_group_name_H-M   'P 1'
#
loop_
_entity.id
_entity.type
_entity.pdbx_description
1 polymer ?
#
loop_
_entity_poly.entity_id
_entity_poly.type
_entity_poly.pdbx_seq_one_letter_code
_entity_poly.pdbx_strand_id
1 'polypeptide(L)'
;MAVQITSGFSAAAARVAQARQQYQALMTAELATVRDEVEHIAIAGTRAGVYDTPPGRYIRTDALLGGVYARPIRAGGTFGIEVGNRAAHATNVEWGSMGEQQSPEELRALSEALPGVGVLYLGRSGAEWRKPNPAITRASVVAGHLLVRAHARALAQAHR
;
A
#
# COMPACT_ATOMS: atom_id res chain seq x y z
N MET A 1 -10.77 15.49 56.87
CA MET A 1 -11.02 14.32 56.00
C MET A 1 -10.62 14.69 54.59
N ALA A 2 -9.41 14.31 54.15
CA ALA A 2 -8.91 14.56 52.80
C ALA A 2 -9.32 13.38 51.90
N VAL A 3 -10.13 13.67 50.90
CA VAL A 3 -10.93 12.73 50.11
C VAL A 3 -10.07 12.01 49.07
N GLN A 4 -10.42 10.75 48.80
CA GLN A 4 -9.89 9.75 47.86
C GLN A 4 -9.70 10.18 46.37
N ILE A 5 -9.74 11.48 46.06
CA ILE A 5 -9.78 12.04 44.69
C ILE A 5 -8.50 11.70 43.90
N THR A 6 -7.33 11.71 44.53
CA THR A 6 -6.04 11.42 43.86
C THR A 6 -5.93 9.99 43.34
N SER A 7 -6.63 9.02 43.93
CA SER A 7 -6.55 7.61 43.52
C SER A 7 -7.27 7.34 42.18
N GLY A 8 -8.36 8.04 41.89
CA GLY A 8 -9.16 7.85 40.67
C GLY A 8 -8.46 8.33 39.39
N PHE A 9 -7.75 9.46 39.45
CA PHE A 9 -7.02 10.00 38.30
C PHE A 9 -5.84 9.13 37.90
N SER A 10 -5.11 8.56 38.87
CA SER A 10 -4.00 7.64 38.62
C SER A 10 -4.47 6.37 37.90
N ALA A 11 -5.58 5.77 38.35
CA ALA A 11 -6.16 4.59 37.72
C ALA A 11 -6.72 4.85 36.31
N ALA A 12 -7.24 6.05 36.04
CA ALA A 12 -7.69 6.43 34.69
C ALA A 12 -6.51 6.62 33.73
N ALA A 13 -5.45 7.31 34.17
CA ALA A 13 -4.23 7.51 33.36
C ALA A 13 -3.55 6.18 33.01
N ALA A 14 -3.46 5.26 33.97
CA ALA A 14 -2.89 3.92 33.75
C ALA A 14 -3.68 3.14 32.68
N ARG A 15 -5.01 3.18 32.71
CA ARG A 15 -5.88 2.52 31.71
C ARG A 15 -5.69 3.10 30.32
N VAL A 16 -5.58 4.43 30.18
CA VAL A 16 -5.33 5.07 28.88
C VAL A 16 -3.96 4.70 28.33
N ALA A 17 -2.93 4.66 29.18
CA ALA A 17 -1.59 4.24 28.78
C ALA A 17 -1.58 2.77 28.31
N GLN A 18 -2.25 1.88 29.05
CA GLN A 18 -2.40 0.47 28.69
C GLN A 18 -3.15 0.29 27.36
N ALA A 19 -4.29 0.96 27.17
CA ALA A 19 -5.06 0.90 25.93
C ALA A 19 -4.24 1.39 24.73
N ARG A 20 -3.43 2.46 24.90
CA ARG A 20 -2.52 2.96 23.87
C ARG A 20 -1.43 1.94 23.52
N GLN A 21 -0.83 1.30 24.51
CA GLN A 21 0.18 0.25 24.29
C GLN A 21 -0.42 -0.96 23.57
N GLN A 22 -1.61 -1.40 23.97
CA GLN A 22 -2.32 -2.49 23.32
C GLN A 22 -2.67 -2.15 21.87
N TYR A 23 -3.22 -0.96 21.60
CA TYR A 23 -3.48 -0.48 20.25
C TYR A 23 -2.21 -0.45 19.38
N GLN A 24 -1.08 0.02 19.93
CA GLN A 24 0.20 0.03 19.20
C GLN A 24 0.70 -1.39 18.87
N ALA A 25 0.54 -2.34 19.79
CA ALA A 25 0.89 -3.74 19.55
C ALA A 25 0.00 -4.38 18.48
N LEU A 26 -1.31 -4.11 18.51
CA LEU A 26 -2.25 -4.61 17.51
C LEU A 26 -1.99 -4.03 16.12
N MET A 27 -1.82 -2.72 16.01
CA MET A 27 -1.41 -2.08 14.76
C MET A 27 -0.07 -2.61 14.24
N THR A 28 0.83 -3.02 15.13
CA THR A 28 2.09 -3.63 14.74
C THR A 28 1.91 -4.93 14.00
N ALA A 29 1.08 -5.80 14.55
CA ALA A 29 0.78 -7.08 13.92
C ALA A 29 0.04 -6.88 12.59
N GLU A 30 -0.97 -6.00 12.57
CA GLU A 30 -1.75 -5.69 11.37
C GLU A 30 -0.89 -5.12 10.24
N LEU A 31 0.11 -4.30 10.55
CA LEU A 31 1.03 -3.76 9.53
C LEU A 31 1.84 -4.84 8.81
N ALA A 32 2.18 -5.95 9.47
CA ALA A 32 2.87 -7.06 8.81
C ALA A 32 1.96 -7.71 7.79
N THR A 33 0.72 -8.00 8.18
CA THR A 33 -0.32 -8.55 7.28
C THR A 33 -0.58 -7.63 6.09
N VAL A 34 -0.77 -6.33 6.33
CA VAL A 34 -1.00 -5.35 5.26
C VAL A 34 0.21 -5.28 4.33
N ARG A 35 1.44 -5.28 4.88
CA ARG A 35 2.66 -5.25 4.10
C ARG A 35 2.75 -6.44 3.15
N ASP A 36 2.52 -7.66 3.63
CA ASP A 36 2.60 -8.88 2.82
C ASP A 36 1.54 -8.89 1.71
N GLU A 37 0.30 -8.49 2.02
CA GLU A 37 -0.79 -8.42 1.04
C GLU A 37 -0.52 -7.38 -0.05
N VAL A 38 -0.01 -6.20 0.34
CA VAL A 38 0.31 -5.12 -0.59
C VAL A 38 1.51 -5.48 -1.48
N GLU A 39 2.54 -6.12 -0.93
CA GLU A 39 3.68 -6.61 -1.71
C GLU A 39 3.23 -7.66 -2.72
N HIS A 40 2.35 -8.59 -2.31
CA HIS A 40 1.78 -9.58 -3.20
C HIS A 40 1.01 -8.95 -4.37
N ILE A 41 0.18 -7.93 -4.09
CA ILE A 41 -0.58 -7.19 -5.11
C ILE A 41 0.35 -6.48 -6.09
N ALA A 42 1.40 -5.83 -5.60
CA ALA A 42 2.40 -5.16 -6.43
C ALA A 42 3.14 -6.15 -7.35
N ILE A 43 3.52 -7.32 -6.82
CA ILE A 43 4.14 -8.41 -7.59
C ILE A 43 3.16 -8.93 -8.64
N ALA A 44 1.92 -9.24 -8.27
CA ALA A 44 0.91 -9.75 -9.17
C ALA A 44 0.61 -8.78 -10.32
N GLY A 45 0.47 -7.48 -10.02
CA GLY A 45 0.30 -6.43 -11.02
C GLY A 45 1.52 -6.31 -11.95
N THR A 46 2.72 -6.42 -11.40
CA THR A 46 3.97 -6.43 -12.17
C THR A 46 4.03 -7.63 -13.13
N ARG A 47 3.68 -8.83 -12.65
CA ARG A 47 3.62 -10.05 -13.46
C ARG A 47 2.60 -9.93 -14.58
N ALA A 48 1.36 -9.61 -14.24
CA ALA A 48 0.26 -9.51 -15.20
C ALA A 48 0.52 -8.45 -16.28
N GLY A 49 1.12 -7.33 -15.90
CA GLY A 49 1.38 -6.21 -16.81
C GLY A 49 2.64 -6.31 -17.66
N VAL A 50 3.61 -7.16 -17.28
CA VAL A 50 4.92 -7.24 -17.94
C VAL A 50 5.32 -8.66 -18.33
N TYR A 51 5.20 -9.62 -17.42
CA TYR A 51 5.77 -10.96 -17.59
C TYR A 51 4.79 -11.96 -18.19
N ASP A 52 3.51 -11.82 -17.87
CA ASP A 52 2.44 -12.70 -18.37
C ASP A 52 1.88 -12.21 -19.73
N THR A 53 2.44 -11.13 -20.29
CA THR A 53 2.09 -10.64 -21.63
C THR A 53 2.92 -11.35 -22.72
N PRO A 54 2.49 -11.32 -24.00
CA PRO A 54 3.32 -11.84 -25.09
C PRO A 54 4.68 -11.14 -25.15
N PRO A 55 5.79 -11.88 -25.31
CA PRO A 55 7.12 -11.28 -25.44
C PRO A 55 7.18 -10.39 -26.69
N GLY A 56 8.03 -9.37 -26.66
CA GLY A 56 8.42 -8.71 -27.90
C GLY A 56 9.67 -7.88 -27.75
N ARG A 57 9.69 -6.63 -28.21
CA ARG A 57 10.95 -5.94 -28.51
C ARG A 57 11.85 -5.66 -27.31
N TYR A 58 11.32 -5.70 -26.08
CA TYR A 58 12.09 -5.44 -24.86
C TYR A 58 12.51 -6.72 -24.15
N ILE A 59 13.77 -6.78 -23.70
CA ILE A 59 14.31 -7.88 -22.90
C ILE A 59 13.76 -7.76 -21.47
N ARG A 60 12.97 -8.75 -21.05
CA ARG A 60 12.51 -8.86 -19.67
C ARG A 60 13.68 -9.29 -18.78
N THR A 61 13.95 -8.51 -17.75
CA THR A 61 14.91 -8.88 -16.71
C THR A 61 14.14 -9.08 -15.42
N ASP A 62 14.53 -10.06 -14.61
CA ASP A 62 13.87 -10.31 -13.31
C ASP A 62 14.08 -9.17 -12.29
N ALA A 63 14.91 -8.17 -12.63
CA ALA A 63 15.17 -7.00 -11.80
C ALA A 63 13.88 -6.26 -11.42
N LEU A 64 12.89 -6.20 -12.31
CA LEU A 64 11.62 -5.54 -11.99
C LEU A 64 10.81 -6.33 -10.96
N LEU A 65 10.79 -7.67 -11.02
CA LEU A 65 10.09 -8.49 -10.00
C LEU A 65 10.85 -8.50 -8.68
N GLY A 66 12.16 -8.74 -8.72
CA GLY A 66 13.01 -8.75 -7.52
C GLY A 66 13.17 -7.37 -6.86
N GLY A 67 12.81 -6.30 -7.57
CA GLY A 67 12.86 -4.93 -7.08
C GLY A 67 11.60 -4.48 -6.32
N VAL A 68 10.46 -5.17 -6.46
CA VAL A 68 9.21 -4.82 -5.77
C VAL A 68 9.41 -4.95 -4.27
N TYR A 69 8.91 -3.99 -3.50
CA TYR A 69 8.91 -4.06 -2.05
C TYR A 69 7.66 -3.40 -1.45
N ALA A 70 7.27 -3.87 -0.27
CA ALA A 70 6.47 -3.10 0.67
C ALA A 70 7.13 -3.09 2.06
N ARG A 71 7.16 -1.94 2.73
CA ARG A 71 7.73 -1.78 4.08
C ARG A 71 6.82 -0.98 4.99
N PRO A 72 6.65 -1.37 6.27
CA PRO A 72 5.93 -0.55 7.23
C PRO A 72 6.67 0.75 7.54
N ILE A 73 5.91 1.84 7.68
CA ILE A 73 6.39 3.14 8.15
C ILE A 73 5.75 3.44 9.50
N ARG A 74 6.55 3.93 10.45
CA ARG A 74 6.05 4.48 11.71
C ARG A 74 6.74 5.79 12.02
N ALA A 75 5.95 6.84 12.15
CA ALA A 75 6.45 8.17 12.49
C ALA A 75 5.41 8.90 13.34
N GLY A 76 5.79 9.38 14.52
CA GLY A 76 4.93 10.24 15.34
C GLY A 76 3.57 9.64 15.75
N GLY A 77 3.44 8.31 15.81
CA GLY A 77 2.16 7.63 16.09
C GLY A 77 1.31 7.34 14.84
N THR A 78 1.77 7.77 13.67
CA THR A 78 1.18 7.40 12.38
C THR A 78 1.73 6.04 11.94
N PHE A 79 0.84 5.20 11.40
CA PHE A 79 1.16 3.93 10.78
C PHE A 79 0.93 4.03 9.27
N GLY A 80 1.85 3.50 8.48
CA GLY A 80 1.74 3.51 7.02
C GLY A 80 2.47 2.33 6.39
N ILE A 81 2.32 2.20 5.08
CA ILE A 81 3.04 1.25 4.24
C ILE A 81 3.64 2.04 3.09
N GLU A 82 4.95 1.94 2.91
CA GLU A 82 5.60 2.36 1.67
C GLU A 82 5.61 1.18 0.71
N VAL A 83 5.25 1.43 -0.54
CA VAL A 83 5.31 0.46 -1.63
C VAL A 83 6.16 1.05 -2.74
N GLY A 84 7.03 0.25 -3.32
CA GLY A 84 7.92 0.75 -4.37
C GLY A 84 8.58 -0.36 -5.17
N ASN A 85 9.47 0.06 -6.06
CA ASN A 85 10.30 -0.83 -6.84
C ASN A 85 11.71 -0.24 -7.01
N ARG A 86 12.75 -1.03 -6.70
CA ARG A 86 14.16 -0.60 -6.73
C ARG A 86 14.82 -0.73 -8.11
N ALA A 87 14.14 -1.32 -9.10
CA ALA A 87 14.69 -1.43 -10.43
C ALA A 87 14.86 -0.03 -11.06
N ALA A 88 16.03 0.24 -11.65
CA ALA A 88 16.35 1.56 -12.22
C ALA A 88 15.33 2.04 -13.28
N HIS A 89 14.64 1.11 -13.95
CA HIS A 89 13.64 1.40 -14.97
C HIS A 89 12.19 1.27 -14.48
N ALA A 90 11.96 1.06 -13.17
CA ALA A 90 10.61 0.83 -12.63
C ALA A 90 9.68 2.03 -12.89
N THR A 91 10.16 3.26 -12.72
CA THR A 91 9.39 4.48 -13.00
C THR A 91 8.89 4.52 -14.44
N ASN A 92 9.72 4.11 -15.42
CA ASN A 92 9.35 4.06 -16.84
C ASN A 92 8.30 2.97 -17.14
N VAL A 93 8.21 1.96 -16.28
CA VAL A 93 7.20 0.91 -16.39
C VAL A 93 5.90 1.38 -15.75
N GLU A 94 5.98 1.94 -14.55
CA GLU A 94 4.84 2.43 -13.78
C GLU A 94 4.04 3.48 -14.54
N TRP A 95 4.73 4.48 -15.09
CA TRP A 95 4.12 5.62 -15.79
C TRP A 95 4.12 5.47 -17.31
N GLY A 96 4.75 4.42 -17.83
CA GLY A 96 4.97 4.27 -19.26
C GLY A 96 5.93 5.33 -19.80
N SER A 97 6.09 5.34 -21.12
CA SER A 97 6.82 6.37 -21.86
C SER A 97 5.92 7.09 -22.86
N MET A 98 4.60 7.01 -22.66
CA MET A 98 3.57 7.77 -23.40
C MET A 98 3.44 9.21 -22.87
N GLY A 99 4.35 9.65 -21.99
CA GLY A 99 4.36 10.92 -21.27
C GLY A 99 4.44 12.20 -22.12
N GLU A 100 4.05 12.15 -23.39
CA GLU A 100 3.69 13.33 -24.18
C GLU A 100 2.17 13.50 -24.34
N GLN A 101 1.32 12.56 -23.89
CA GLN A 101 -0.11 12.59 -24.26
C GLN A 101 -1.15 12.45 -23.13
N GLN A 102 -0.78 12.17 -21.88
CA GLN A 102 -1.78 12.03 -20.80
C GLN A 102 -1.38 12.74 -19.52
N SER A 103 -2.28 13.55 -18.96
CA SER A 103 -2.03 14.30 -17.73
C SER A 103 -2.23 13.44 -16.47
N PRO A 104 -1.60 13.79 -15.34
CA PRO A 104 -1.86 13.13 -14.06
C PRO A 104 -3.34 13.10 -13.65
N GLU A 105 -4.12 14.13 -14.02
CA GLU A 105 -5.56 14.16 -13.78
C GLU A 105 -6.32 13.09 -14.57
N GLU A 106 -5.92 12.79 -15.81
CA GLU A 106 -6.57 11.77 -16.64
C GLU A 106 -6.31 10.37 -16.10
N LEU A 107 -5.09 10.10 -15.63
CA LEU A 107 -4.75 8.84 -14.97
C LEU A 107 -5.55 8.62 -13.69
N ARG A 108 -5.77 9.70 -12.92
CA ARG A 108 -6.62 9.67 -11.72
C ARG A 108 -8.08 9.43 -12.07
N ALA A 109 -8.62 10.15 -13.06
CA ALA A 109 -10.01 10.00 -13.50
C ALA A 109 -10.31 8.58 -14.03
N LEU A 110 -9.35 7.98 -14.75
CA LEU A 110 -9.43 6.58 -15.19
C LEU A 110 -9.46 5.58 -14.02
N SER A 111 -8.72 5.88 -12.93
CA SER A 111 -8.73 5.06 -11.72
C SER A 111 -10.04 5.19 -10.92
N GLU A 112 -10.70 6.35 -10.98
CA GLU A 112 -11.93 6.65 -10.22
C GLU A 112 -13.20 6.19 -10.96
N ALA A 113 -13.19 6.11 -12.29
CA ALA A 113 -14.35 5.76 -13.12
C ALA A 113 -14.69 4.25 -13.16
N LEU A 114 -13.91 3.39 -12.53
CA LEU A 114 -14.12 1.94 -12.54
C LEU A 114 -14.89 1.48 -11.29
N PRO A 115 -16.16 1.02 -11.40
CA PRO A 115 -16.94 0.58 -10.26
C PRO A 115 -16.37 -0.74 -9.71
N GLY A 116 -15.95 -0.73 -8.44
CA GLY A 116 -15.45 -1.91 -7.72
C GLY A 116 -14.09 -2.38 -8.23
N VAL A 117 -13.00 -1.73 -7.79
CA VAL A 117 -11.60 -2.19 -7.94
C VAL A 117 -11.30 -2.73 -9.35
N GLY A 118 -11.82 -2.05 -10.38
CA GLY A 118 -11.64 -2.45 -11.77
C GLY A 118 -10.21 -2.19 -12.22
N VAL A 119 -9.61 -3.20 -12.80
CA VAL A 119 -8.22 -3.23 -13.26
C VAL A 119 -7.97 -2.12 -14.28
N LEU A 120 -7.09 -1.17 -13.99
CA LEU A 120 -6.29 -0.50 -15.02
C LEU A 120 -5.50 -1.59 -15.76
N TYR A 121 -6.07 -2.10 -16.85
CA TYR A 121 -5.41 -3.03 -17.77
C TYR A 121 -4.68 -2.19 -18.80
N LEU A 122 -3.36 -2.09 -18.67
CA LEU A 122 -2.50 -1.68 -19.77
C LEU A 122 -1.23 -2.55 -19.69
N GLY A 123 -1.37 -3.80 -20.10
CA GLY A 123 -0.23 -4.69 -20.23
C GLY A 123 0.74 -4.13 -21.27
N ARG A 124 2.01 -4.00 -20.90
CA ARG A 124 3.10 -3.87 -21.86
C ARG A 124 3.22 -5.20 -22.57
N SER A 125 2.54 -5.37 -23.71
CA SER A 125 2.89 -6.41 -24.66
C SER A 125 4.17 -5.98 -25.39
N GLY A 126 4.86 -6.93 -26.01
CA GLY A 126 5.95 -6.64 -26.94
C GLY A 126 5.67 -5.55 -27.98
N ALA A 127 4.40 -5.29 -28.30
CA ALA A 127 3.93 -4.24 -29.20
C ALA A 127 3.53 -2.94 -28.48
N GLU A 128 3.02 -3.00 -27.26
CA GLU A 128 2.50 -1.84 -26.50
C GLU A 128 3.38 -1.44 -25.32
N TRP A 129 4.69 -1.66 -25.46
CA TRP A 129 5.69 -1.43 -24.41
C TRP A 129 5.77 0.02 -23.91
N ARG A 130 5.07 1.00 -24.51
CA ARG A 130 5.07 2.38 -23.99
C ARG A 130 3.98 2.65 -22.97
N LYS A 131 3.00 1.75 -22.85
CA LYS A 131 1.87 1.94 -21.93
C LYS A 131 2.30 1.84 -20.45
N PRO A 132 1.65 2.60 -19.55
CA PRO A 132 1.88 2.49 -18.11
C PRO A 132 1.40 1.13 -17.59
N ASN A 133 2.11 0.58 -16.62
CA ASN A 133 1.66 -0.53 -15.80
C ASN A 133 1.65 -0.08 -14.33
N PRO A 134 0.54 0.51 -13.83
CA PRO A 134 0.50 1.17 -12.53
C PRO A 134 0.39 0.17 -11.36
N ALA A 135 1.33 -0.77 -11.27
CA ALA A 135 1.32 -1.86 -10.31
C ALA A 135 1.60 -1.36 -8.87
N ILE A 136 2.58 -0.45 -8.72
CA ILE A 136 2.94 0.13 -7.42
C ILE A 136 1.85 1.09 -6.95
N THR A 137 1.32 1.91 -7.85
CA THR A 137 0.22 2.85 -7.60
C THR A 137 -1.02 2.11 -7.13
N ARG A 138 -1.41 1.02 -7.81
CA ARG A 138 -2.54 0.19 -7.37
C ARG A 138 -2.30 -0.38 -5.98
N ALA A 139 -1.13 -0.97 -5.74
CA ALA A 139 -0.79 -1.54 -4.45
C ALA A 139 -0.83 -0.48 -3.33
N SER A 140 -0.43 0.77 -3.62
CA SER A 140 -0.47 1.89 -2.69
C SER A 140 -1.91 2.30 -2.33
N VAL A 141 -2.83 2.31 -3.30
CA VAL A 141 -4.26 2.57 -3.04
C VAL A 141 -4.85 1.46 -2.16
N VAL A 142 -4.56 0.19 -2.46
CA VAL A 142 -5.02 -0.93 -1.65
C VAL A 142 -4.44 -0.87 -0.23
N ALA A 143 -3.17 -0.47 -0.09
CA ALA A 143 -2.54 -0.27 1.21
C ALA A 143 -3.34 0.72 2.07
N GLY A 144 -3.80 1.84 1.48
CA GLY A 144 -4.67 2.80 2.16
C GLY A 144 -5.95 2.17 2.70
N HIS A 145 -6.65 1.38 1.88
CA HIS A 145 -7.87 0.68 2.30
C HIS A 145 -7.63 -0.36 3.40
N LEU A 146 -6.55 -1.13 3.27
CA LEU A 146 -6.19 -2.15 4.26
C LEU A 146 -5.77 -1.52 5.59
N LEU A 147 -5.06 -0.40 5.57
CA LEU A 147 -4.69 0.36 6.77
C LEU A 147 -5.90 0.89 7.52
N VAL A 148 -6.92 1.40 6.82
CA VAL A 148 -8.19 1.84 7.46
C VAL A 148 -8.89 0.65 8.14
N ARG A 149 -8.93 -0.51 7.48
CA ARG A 149 -9.53 -1.73 8.06
C ARG A 149 -8.75 -2.24 9.27
N ALA A 150 -7.41 -2.27 9.17
CA ALA A 150 -6.52 -2.63 10.26
C ALA A 150 -6.71 -1.71 11.48
N HIS A 151 -6.79 -0.40 11.23
CA HIS A 151 -7.05 0.59 12.26
C HIS A 151 -8.38 0.34 13.00
N ALA A 152 -9.46 0.11 12.25
CA ALA A 152 -10.76 -0.19 12.83
C ALA A 152 -10.74 -1.48 13.68
N ARG A 153 -10.05 -2.54 13.22
CA ARG A 153 -9.88 -3.79 13.98
C ARG A 153 -9.08 -3.58 15.27
N ALA A 154 -7.96 -2.87 15.17
CA ALA A 154 -7.09 -2.61 16.33
C ALA A 154 -7.81 -1.79 17.40
N LEU A 155 -8.59 -0.77 17.01
CA LEU A 155 -9.43 -0.01 17.95
C LEU A 155 -10.50 -0.90 18.58
N ALA A 156 -11.24 -1.67 17.79
CA ALA A 156 -12.30 -2.55 18.29
C ALA A 156 -11.79 -3.61 19.29
N GLN A 157 -10.53 -4.02 19.17
CA GLN A 157 -9.89 -4.98 20.08
C GLN A 157 -9.29 -4.31 21.32
N ALA A 158 -8.78 -3.09 21.23
CA ALA A 158 -8.22 -2.36 22.37
C ALA A 158 -9.28 -1.90 23.39
N HIS A 159 -10.56 -1.90 23.00
CA HIS A 159 -11.70 -1.52 23.84
C HIS A 159 -12.50 -2.71 24.42
N ARG A 160 -12.08 -3.94 24.16
CA ARG A 160 -12.63 -5.15 24.79
C ARG A 160 -11.90 -5.44 26.09
#